data_AF-A0A7W8YGH9-F1
#
_entry.id   AF-A0A7W8YGH9-F1
#
_cell.length_a   1.000
_cell.length_b   1.000
_cell.length_c   1.000
_cell.angle_alpha   90.00
_cell.angle_beta   90.00
_cell.angle_gamma   90.00
#
_symmetry.space_group_name_H-M   'P 1'
#
loop_
_entity.id
_entity.type
_entity.pdbx_description
1 polymer ?
#
loop_
_entity_poly.entity_id
_entity_poly.type
_entity_poly.pdbx_seq_one_letter_code
_entity_poly.pdbx_strand_id
1 'polypeptide(L)' 'MDHSTAQKLMGAYERIGAALNGADSIIRTLPEDERTVHLRGLGEMMGHLWSKLQLPVVREHRDLDPDGDRFQKKPKQE' A
#
# COMPACT_ATOMS: atom_id res chain seq x y z
N MET A 1 2.42 -15.26 12.67
CA MET A 1 3.83 -14.84 12.54
C MET A 1 4.26 -14.09 13.80
N ASP A 2 5.53 -14.15 14.24
CA ASP A 2 5.97 -13.31 15.36
C ASP A 2 6.05 -11.82 14.96
N HIS A 3 5.93 -10.93 15.95
CA HIS A 3 5.84 -9.50 15.72
C HIS A 3 7.11 -8.92 15.07
N SER A 4 8.30 -9.40 15.47
CA SER A 4 9.57 -8.92 14.89
C SER A 4 9.67 -9.25 13.40
N THR A 5 9.26 -10.46 13.01
CA THR A 5 9.20 -10.89 11.60
C THR A 5 8.15 -10.08 10.84
N ALA A 6 6.97 -9.87 11.43
CA ALA A 6 5.91 -9.05 10.85
C ALA A 6 6.38 -7.60 10.57
N GLN A 7 7.05 -6.98 11.53
CA GLN A 7 7.60 -5.63 11.39
C GLN A 7 8.63 -5.54 10.26
N LYS A 8 9.52 -6.54 10.13
CA LYS A 8 10.50 -6.60 9.03
C LYS A 8 9.84 -6.72 7.66
N LEU A 9 8.79 -7.55 7.54
CA LEU A 9 8.02 -7.65 6.30
C LEU A 9 7.33 -6.33 5.96
N MET A 10 6.68 -5.69 6.92
CA MET A 10 6.02 -4.40 6.68
C MET A 10 7.00 -3.33 6.24
N GLY A 11 8.20 -3.25 6.85
CA GLY A 11 9.24 -2.33 6.41
C GLY A 11 9.84 -2.66 5.03
N ALA A 12 9.74 -3.92 4.56
CA ALA A 12 10.08 -4.26 3.17
C ALA A 12 8.96 -3.84 2.21
N TYR A 13 7.70 -4.09 2.57
CA TYR A 13 6.54 -3.73 1.78
C TYR A 13 6.38 -2.21 1.63
N GLU A 14 6.67 -1.44 2.67
CA GLU A 14 6.70 0.02 2.64
C GLU A 14 7.69 0.55 1.58
N ARG A 15 8.90 0.00 1.55
CA ARG A 15 9.92 0.37 0.55
C ARG A 15 9.50 0.06 -0.87
N ILE A 16 8.82 -1.07 -1.09
CA ILE A 16 8.23 -1.41 -2.39
C ILE A 16 7.14 -0.41 -2.74
N GLY A 17 6.21 -0.12 -1.82
CA GLY A 17 5.14 0.86 -2.02
C GLY A 17 5.67 2.25 -2.37
N ALA A 18 6.74 2.70 -1.70
CA ALA A 18 7.40 3.97 -2.00
C ALA A 18 7.96 4.02 -3.43
N ALA A 19 8.58 2.93 -3.90
CA ALA A 19 9.07 2.84 -5.28
C ALA A 19 7.93 2.86 -6.31
N LEU A 20 6.83 2.15 -6.04
CA LEU A 20 5.65 2.14 -6.89
C LEU A 20 4.96 3.52 -6.96
N ASN A 21 4.87 4.23 -5.83
CA ASN A 21 4.39 5.62 -5.79
C ASN A 21 5.30 6.57 -6.59
N GLY A 22 6.62 6.34 -6.55
CA GLY A 22 7.57 7.04 -7.41
C GLY A 22 7.29 6.81 -8.90
N ALA A 23 6.94 5.57 -9.28
CA ALA A 23 6.55 5.25 -10.65
C ALA A 23 5.22 5.93 -11.06
N ASP A 24 4.21 5.98 -10.20
CA ASP A 24 2.93 6.70 -10.48
C ASP A 24 3.19 8.14 -10.91
N SER A 25 4.10 8.84 -10.22
CA SER A 25 4.45 10.23 -10.52
C SER A 25 5.02 10.40 -11.94
N ILE A 26 5.85 9.45 -12.39
CA ILE A 26 6.42 9.43 -13.74
C ILE A 26 5.36 9.04 -14.78
N ILE A 27 4.58 7.99 -14.49
CA ILE A 27 3.54 7.49 -15.40
C ILE A 27 2.51 8.58 -15.72
N ARG A 28 2.20 9.45 -14.75
CA ARG A 28 1.28 10.57 -14.95
C ARG A 28 1.77 11.61 -15.96
N THR A 29 3.07 11.67 -16.27
CA THR A 29 3.60 12.58 -17.29
C THR A 29 3.57 11.99 -18.70
N LEU A 30 3.19 10.72 -18.86
CA LEU A 30 3.13 10.06 -20.17
C LEU A 30 1.91 10.48 -21.00
N PRO A 31 1.95 10.32 -22.33
CA PRO A 31 0.77 10.37 -23.20
C PRO A 31 -0.35 9.45 -22.71
N GLU A 32 -1.60 9.76 -23.07
CA GLU A 32 -2.77 9.09 -22.48
C GLU A 32 -2.85 7.58 -22.73
N ASP A 33 -2.50 7.16 -23.93
CA ASP A 33 -2.48 5.77 -24.35
C ASP A 33 -1.45 4.95 -23.55
N GLU A 34 -0.22 5.45 -23.43
CA GLU A 34 0.84 4.81 -22.61
C GLU A 34 0.50 4.85 -21.12
N ARG A 35 0.08 6.03 -20.62
CA ARG A 35 -0.28 6.24 -19.22
C ARG A 35 -1.35 5.26 -18.75
N THR A 36 -2.37 5.02 -19.57
CA THR A 36 -3.49 4.14 -19.21
C THR A 36 -3.03 2.70 -19.00
N VAL A 37 -2.16 2.19 -19.88
CA VAL A 37 -1.61 0.83 -19.77
C VAL A 37 -0.75 0.70 -18.51
N HIS A 38 0.12 1.67 -18.26
CA HIS A 38 1.00 1.66 -17.10
C HIS A 38 0.24 1.81 -15.77
N LEU A 39 -0.75 2.70 -15.69
CA LEU A 39 -1.56 2.87 -14.49
C LEU A 39 -2.35 1.59 -14.15
N ARG A 40 -2.84 0.87 -15.16
CA ARG A 40 -3.52 -0.42 -14.93
C ARG A 40 -2.59 -1.43 -14.27
N GLY A 41 -1.41 -1.65 -14.86
CA GLY A 41 -0.42 -2.58 -14.31
C GLY A 41 0.06 -2.16 -12.91
N LEU A 42 0.33 -0.87 -12.71
CA LEU A 42 0.74 -0.33 -11.42
C LEU A 42 -0.36 -0.53 -10.36
N GLY A 43 -1.62 -0.28 -10.72
CA GLY A 43 -2.77 -0.49 -9.84
C GLY A 43 -2.91 -1.94 -9.38
N GLU A 44 -2.71 -2.91 -10.28
CA GLU A 44 -2.73 -4.33 -9.94
C GLU A 44 -1.60 -4.70 -8.97
N MET A 45 -0.39 -4.20 -9.20
CA MET A 45 0.76 -4.42 -8.31
C MET A 45 0.52 -3.84 -6.92
N MET A 46 0.04 -2.59 -6.84
CA MET A 46 -0.31 -1.94 -5.58
C MET A 46 -1.43 -2.70 -4.85
N GLY A 47 -2.45 -3.16 -5.59
CA GLY A 47 -3.53 -3.97 -5.05
C GLY A 47 -3.05 -5.29 -4.46
N HIS A 48 -2.10 -5.97 -5.10
CA HIS A 48 -1.50 -7.20 -4.56
C HIS A 48 -0.59 -6.93 -3.36
N LEU A 49 0.21 -5.86 -3.38
CA LEU A 49 1.04 -5.45 -2.25
C LEU A 49 0.18 -5.27 -0.99
N TRP A 50 -0.95 -4.56 -1.10
CA TRP A 50 -1.87 -4.43 0.01
C TRP A 50 -2.58 -5.75 0.34
N SER A 51 -3.38 -6.28 -0.58
CA SER A 51 -4.37 -7.33 -0.26
C SER A 51 -3.75 -8.71 0.00
N LYS A 52 -2.58 -9.00 -0.57
CA LYS A 52 -1.93 -10.32 -0.49
C LYS A 52 -0.72 -10.33 0.44
N LEU A 53 -0.04 -9.20 0.63
CA LEU A 53 1.17 -9.14 1.44
C LEU A 53 0.95 -8.39 2.76
N GLN A 54 0.46 -7.15 2.74
CA GLN A 54 0.29 -6.35 3.95
C GLN A 54 -0.94 -6.77 4.78
N LEU A 55 -2.09 -6.95 4.14
CA LEU A 55 -3.36 -7.23 4.83
C LEU A 55 -3.32 -8.49 5.73
N PRO A 56 -2.71 -9.63 5.34
CA PRO A 56 -2.54 -10.76 6.24
C PRO A 56 -1.73 -10.40 7.50
N VAL A 57 -0.67 -9.61 7.36
CA VAL A 57 0.15 -9.15 8.48
C VAL A 57 -0.67 -8.25 9.39
N VAL A 58 -1.39 -7.27 8.84
CA VAL A 58 -2.24 -6.34 9.60
C VAL A 58 -3.37 -7.06 10.35
N ARG A 59 -3.94 -8.13 9.77
CA ARG A 59 -4.98 -8.92 10.45
C ARG A 59 -4.45 -9.61 11.72
N GLU A 60 -3.20 -10.06 11.71
CA GLU A 60 -2.54 -10.67 12.86
C GLU A 60 -1.97 -9.63 13.84
N HIS A 61 -1.39 -8.54 13.31
CA HIS A 61 -0.69 -7.48 14.04
C HIS A 61 -1.25 -6.11 13.65
N ARG A 62 -2.41 -5.77 14.21
CA ARG A 62 -3.18 -4.56 13.82
C ARG A 62 -2.44 -3.24 14.03
N ASP A 63 -1.51 -3.20 14.98
CA ASP A 63 -0.66 -2.06 15.26
C ASP A 63 0.32 -1.73 14.13
N LEU A 64 0.52 -2.66 13.19
CA LEU A 64 1.37 -2.48 12.02
C LEU A 64 0.62 -1.99 10.77
N ASP A 65 -0.66 -1.61 10.89
CA ASP A 65 -1.41 -1.02 9.77
C ASP A 65 -0.76 0.31 9.32
N PRO A 66 -0.28 0.41 8.07
CA PRO A 66 0.35 1.64 7.56
C PRO A 66 -0.63 2.81 7.44
N ASP A 67 -1.93 2.53 7.30
CA ASP A 67 -2.97 3.56 7.31
C ASP A 67 -3.49 3.84 8.74
N GLY A 68 -3.13 2.99 9.70
CA GLY A 68 -3.47 3.11 11.12
C GLY A 68 -4.97 3.36 11.34
N ASP A 69 -5.28 4.27 12.26
CA ASP A 69 -6.65 4.68 12.58
C ASP A 69 -7.23 5.72 11.59
N ARG A 70 -6.60 6.00 10.44
CA ARG A 70 -7.11 7.03 9.49
C ARG A 70 -8.58 6.81 9.11
N PHE A 71 -9.03 5.56 9.13
CA PHE A 71 -10.43 5.19 8.89
C PHE A 71 -11.21 4.77 10.16
N GLN A 72 -10.57 4.72 11.34
CA GLN A 72 -11.22 4.37 12.61
C GLN A 72 -11.71 5.58 13.41
N LYS A 73 -11.29 6.80 13.07
CA LYS A 73 -11.88 8.02 13.66
C LYS A 73 -13.30 8.21 13.11
N LYS A 74 -14.30 7.60 13.78
CA LYS A 74 -15.69 8.04 13.68
C LYS A 74 -15.71 9.56 13.93
N PRO A 75 -16.42 10.36 13.11
CA PRO A 75 -16.61 11.76 13.47
C PRO A 75 -17.29 11.79 14.83
N LYS A 76 -16.71 12.53 15.79
CA LYS A 76 -17.43 12.91 17.00
C LYS A 76 -18.67 13.64 16.53
N GLN A 77 -19.83 13.01 16.67
CA GLN A 77 -21.10 13.71 16.60
C GLN A 77 -21.17 14.55 17.87
N GLU A 78 -21.02 15.88 17.72
CA GLU A 78 -21.47 16.87 18.70
C GLU A 78 -22.97 17.09 18.57
#